data_AF-A0A2R7UHF2-F1
#
_entry.id   AF-A0A2R7UHF2-F1
#
_cell.length_a   1.000
_cell.length_b   1.000
_cell.length_c   1.000
_cell.angle_alpha   90.00
_cell.angle_beta   90.00
_cell.angle_gamma   90.00
#
_symmetry.space_group_name_H-M   'P 1'
#
loop_
_entity.id
_entity.type
_entity.pdbx_description
1 polymer ?
#
loop_
_entity_poly.entity_id
_entity_poly.type
_entity_poly.pdbx_seq_one_letter_code
_entity_poly.pdbx_strand_id
1 'polypeptide(L)'
;MSLETEISALTATAKSLIDYFTGKKTGIDQAVAAAVAAVPAMERNWYVNQVTGSDDNVGSAAAPFASIDKALNSTPVGGICNVRLQADYVHTKNSVVSVRNLNILSDVTGTKRKFSLTYQLDQLGAYFLTGFLASSSSSIGFLDVTQVMPSPAGLNPAPAGTANVMLKSGSTQIAAVQALKYASSEMQMAADFAGCLALQHSNAIILQVVSTTFPSGFAGRYLYGVPAGALPKDYPNVMTNLASL
;
A
#
# COMPACT_ATOMS: atom_id res chain seq x y z
N MET A 1 -52.85 -31.55 -45.88
CA MET A 1 -51.49 -31.82 -45.37
C MET A 1 -51.61 -32.99 -44.41
N SER A 2 -50.71 -33.98 -44.47
CA SER A 2 -50.79 -35.13 -43.56
C SER A 2 -50.09 -34.79 -42.24
N LEU A 3 -50.50 -35.45 -41.15
CA LEU A 3 -49.88 -35.30 -39.83
C LEU A 3 -48.37 -35.56 -39.87
N GLU A 4 -47.89 -36.47 -40.72
CA GLU A 4 -46.45 -36.73 -40.88
C GLU A 4 -45.70 -35.49 -41.42
N THR A 5 -46.35 -34.71 -42.29
CA THR A 5 -45.75 -33.47 -42.83
C THR A 5 -45.61 -32.40 -41.75
N GLU A 6 -46.62 -32.25 -40.89
CA GLU A 6 -46.62 -31.28 -39.79
C GLU A 6 -45.62 -31.65 -38.68
N ILE A 7 -45.53 -32.94 -38.33
CA ILE A 7 -44.55 -33.46 -37.36
C ILE A 7 -43.13 -33.24 -37.86
N SER A 8 -42.87 -33.48 -39.15
CA SER A 8 -41.56 -33.22 -39.76
C SER A 8 -41.19 -31.74 -39.69
N ALA A 9 -42.13 -30.84 -39.99
CA ALA A 9 -41.90 -29.39 -39.94
C ALA A 9 -41.63 -28.89 -38.50
N LEU A 10 -42.37 -29.41 -37.52
CA LEU A 10 -42.15 -29.09 -36.10
C LEU A 10 -40.77 -29.56 -35.63
N THR A 11 -40.38 -30.79 -35.98
CA THR A 11 -39.08 -31.37 -35.60
C THR A 11 -37.92 -30.57 -36.19
N ALA A 12 -38.04 -30.12 -37.45
CA ALA A 12 -37.04 -29.27 -38.09
C ALA A 12 -36.92 -27.89 -37.42
N THR A 13 -38.05 -27.29 -37.03
CA THR A 13 -38.07 -26.01 -36.30
C THR A 13 -37.47 -26.16 -34.90
N ALA A 14 -37.81 -27.23 -34.18
CA ALA A 14 -37.26 -27.56 -32.88
C ALA A 14 -35.74 -27.77 -32.94
N LYS A 15 -35.24 -28.51 -33.96
CA LYS A 15 -33.81 -28.67 -34.20
C LYS A 15 -33.12 -27.32 -34.45
N SER A 16 -33.70 -26.47 -35.30
CA SER A 16 -33.15 -25.14 -35.58
C SER A 16 -33.07 -24.26 -34.33
N LEU A 17 -34.10 -24.33 -33.47
CA LEU A 17 -34.12 -23.61 -32.20
C LEU A 17 -33.06 -24.16 -31.22
N ILE A 18 -32.89 -25.48 -31.13
CA ILE A 18 -31.86 -26.13 -30.30
C ILE A 18 -30.46 -25.76 -30.79
N ASP A 19 -30.22 -25.78 -32.10
CA ASP A 19 -28.93 -25.44 -32.70
C ASP A 19 -28.61 -23.96 -32.46
N TYR A 20 -29.59 -23.07 -32.65
CA TYR A 20 -29.46 -21.64 -32.34
C TYR A 20 -29.15 -21.40 -30.85
N PHE A 21 -29.91 -22.03 -29.95
CA PHE A 21 -29.70 -21.90 -28.51
C PHE A 21 -28.32 -22.39 -28.09
N THR A 22 -27.90 -23.57 -28.59
CA THR A 22 -26.59 -24.14 -28.30
C THR A 22 -25.47 -23.23 -28.78
N GLY A 23 -25.57 -22.70 -30.01
CA GLY A 23 -24.58 -21.76 -30.55
C GLY A 23 -24.50 -20.46 -29.74
N LYS A 24 -25.65 -19.89 -29.33
CA LYS A 24 -25.69 -18.70 -28.47
C LYS A 24 -25.10 -18.98 -27.09
N LYS A 25 -25.42 -20.13 -26.49
CA LYS A 25 -24.87 -20.54 -25.20
C LYS A 25 -23.34 -20.61 -25.26
N THR A 26 -22.77 -21.28 -26.26
CA THR A 26 -21.31 -21.38 -26.42
C THR A 26 -20.66 -20.01 -26.61
N GLY A 27 -21.24 -19.14 -27.42
CA GLY A 27 -20.72 -17.78 -27.61
C GLY A 27 -20.75 -16.94 -26.32
N ILE A 28 -21.81 -17.07 -25.52
CA ILE A 28 -21.92 -16.42 -24.20
C ILE A 28 -20.86 -16.99 -23.25
N ASP A 29 -20.73 -18.31 -23.15
CA ASP A 29 -19.76 -18.96 -22.27
C ASP A 29 -18.32 -18.52 -22.61
N GLN A 30 -17.98 -18.39 -23.89
CA GLN A 30 -16.68 -17.87 -24.35
C GLN A 30 -16.48 -16.40 -23.97
N ALA A 31 -17.50 -15.55 -24.16
CA ALA A 31 -17.42 -14.14 -23.80
C ALA A 31 -17.27 -13.94 -22.28
N VAL A 32 -17.99 -14.73 -21.47
CA VAL A 32 -17.87 -14.73 -20.01
C VAL A 32 -16.49 -15.20 -19.58
N ALA A 33 -15.98 -16.30 -20.15
CA ALA A 33 -14.64 -16.79 -19.85
C ALA A 33 -13.55 -15.77 -20.19
N ALA A 34 -13.67 -15.09 -21.33
CA ALA A 34 -12.75 -14.02 -21.73
C ALA A 34 -12.82 -12.81 -20.77
N ALA A 35 -14.03 -12.40 -20.37
CA ALA A 35 -14.22 -11.31 -19.42
C ALA A 35 -13.62 -11.65 -18.05
N VAL A 36 -13.84 -12.86 -17.54
CA VAL A 36 -13.25 -13.32 -16.28
C VAL A 36 -11.72 -13.36 -16.36
N ALA A 37 -11.16 -13.87 -17.46
CA ALA A 37 -9.72 -13.90 -17.67
C ALA A 37 -9.09 -12.50 -17.81
N ALA A 38 -9.87 -11.51 -18.25
CA ALA A 38 -9.42 -10.12 -18.38
C ALA A 38 -9.40 -9.36 -17.04
N VAL A 39 -10.09 -9.83 -16.00
CA VAL A 39 -10.07 -9.18 -14.68
C VAL A 39 -8.69 -9.41 -14.04
N PRO A 40 -7.89 -8.37 -13.79
CA PRO A 40 -6.60 -8.54 -13.15
C PRO A 40 -6.79 -8.96 -11.70
N ALA A 41 -5.87 -9.78 -11.17
CA ALA A 41 -5.80 -9.99 -9.74
C ALA A 41 -5.61 -8.64 -9.04
N MET A 42 -6.52 -8.32 -8.12
CA MET A 42 -6.52 -7.07 -7.37
C MET A 42 -5.51 -7.09 -6.23
N GLU A 43 -5.09 -8.28 -5.79
CA GLU A 43 -3.97 -8.45 -4.88
C GLU A 43 -2.73 -8.88 -5.66
N ARG A 44 -1.63 -8.16 -5.47
CA ARG A 44 -0.34 -8.43 -6.12
C ARG A 44 0.76 -8.57 -5.09
N ASN A 45 1.58 -9.61 -5.24
CA ASN A 45 2.78 -9.85 -4.45
C ASN A 45 4.00 -9.54 -5.32
N TRP A 46 4.77 -8.53 -4.94
CA TRP A 46 5.95 -8.08 -5.68
C TRP A 46 7.19 -8.23 -4.81
N TYR A 47 8.28 -8.74 -5.39
CA TYR A 47 9.57 -8.79 -4.71
C TYR A 47 10.39 -7.57 -5.08
N VAL A 48 11.05 -6.99 -4.08
CA VAL A 48 11.88 -5.78 -4.24
C VAL A 48 13.26 -6.03 -3.64
N ASN A 49 14.28 -5.70 -4.43
CA ASN A 49 15.69 -5.71 -4.01
C ASN A 49 16.41 -4.55 -4.70
N GLN A 50 16.89 -3.56 -3.94
CA GLN A 50 17.56 -2.39 -4.52
C GLN A 50 18.92 -2.68 -5.15
N VAL A 51 19.58 -3.76 -4.75
CA VAL A 51 20.94 -4.09 -5.20
C VAL A 51 20.91 -4.96 -6.44
N THR A 52 20.03 -5.97 -6.48
CA THR A 52 19.99 -6.96 -7.56
C THR A 52 18.75 -6.83 -8.46
N GLY A 53 17.79 -5.99 -8.10
CA GLY A 53 16.57 -5.78 -8.86
C GLY A 53 16.71 -4.75 -9.98
N SER A 54 15.71 -4.74 -10.86
CA SER A 54 15.54 -3.74 -11.93
C SER A 54 14.06 -3.46 -12.09
N ASP A 55 13.70 -2.20 -12.35
CA ASP A 55 12.29 -1.82 -12.61
C ASP A 55 11.78 -2.27 -13.98
N ASP A 56 12.65 -2.86 -14.81
CA ASP A 56 12.29 -3.56 -16.04
C ASP A 56 11.99 -5.05 -15.82
N ASN A 57 12.29 -5.58 -14.62
CA ASN A 57 11.98 -6.97 -14.28
C ASN A 57 10.46 -7.17 -14.15
N VAL A 58 10.07 -8.44 -13.97
CA VAL A 58 8.66 -8.83 -13.80
C VAL A 58 8.17 -8.78 -12.35
N GLY A 59 9.04 -8.43 -11.38
CA GLY A 59 8.68 -8.32 -9.96
C GLY A 59 8.54 -9.67 -9.23
N SER A 60 9.10 -10.75 -9.80
CA SER A 60 9.13 -12.09 -9.18
C SER A 60 10.32 -12.22 -8.22
N ALA A 61 10.35 -13.27 -7.39
CA ALA A 61 11.47 -13.50 -6.47
C ALA A 61 12.82 -13.67 -7.18
N ALA A 62 12.82 -14.25 -8.39
CA ALA A 62 14.03 -14.45 -9.20
C ALA A 62 14.40 -13.21 -10.04
N ALA A 63 13.43 -12.34 -10.32
CA ALA A 63 13.63 -11.10 -11.06
C ALA A 63 12.85 -9.97 -10.34
N PRO A 64 13.37 -9.47 -9.20
CA PRO A 64 12.69 -8.50 -8.36
C PRO A 64 12.74 -7.09 -8.97
N PHE A 65 11.80 -6.24 -8.58
CA PHE A 65 11.89 -4.81 -8.88
C PHE A 65 13.01 -4.15 -8.07
N ALA A 66 13.53 -3.03 -8.56
CA ALA A 66 14.48 -2.21 -7.80
C ALA A 66 13.75 -1.28 -6.81
N SER A 67 12.54 -0.84 -7.14
CA SER A 67 11.81 0.17 -6.36
C SER A 67 10.39 -0.24 -5.94
N ILE A 68 9.96 0.31 -4.81
CA ILE A 68 8.56 0.20 -4.34
C ILE A 68 7.59 0.95 -5.27
N ASP A 69 8.02 2.04 -5.90
CA ASP A 69 7.20 2.79 -6.85
C ASP A 69 6.82 1.92 -8.06
N LYS A 70 7.76 1.10 -8.56
CA LYS A 70 7.45 0.16 -9.63
C LYS A 70 6.41 -0.87 -9.19
N ALA A 71 6.51 -1.38 -7.96
CA ALA A 71 5.51 -2.30 -7.41
C ALA A 71 4.11 -1.64 -7.30
N LEU A 72 4.04 -0.39 -6.83
CA LEU A 72 2.80 0.37 -6.75
C LEU A 72 2.19 0.63 -8.14
N ASN A 73 3.01 1.05 -9.11
CA ASN A 73 2.58 1.32 -10.48
C ASN A 73 2.16 0.04 -11.22
N SER A 74 2.73 -1.10 -10.87
CA SER A 74 2.37 -2.42 -11.42
C SER A 74 1.12 -3.02 -10.75
N THR A 75 0.62 -2.40 -9.68
CA THR A 75 -0.59 -2.84 -8.98
C THR A 75 -1.81 -2.06 -9.48
N PRO A 76 -2.92 -2.74 -9.84
CA PRO A 76 -4.15 -2.07 -10.25
C PRO A 76 -4.64 -1.06 -9.21
N VAL A 77 -5.27 0.01 -9.68
CA VAL A 77 -5.98 0.96 -8.82
C VAL A 77 -7.12 0.23 -8.09
N GLY A 78 -7.31 0.50 -6.80
CA GLY A 78 -8.24 -0.23 -5.93
C GLY A 78 -7.68 -1.53 -5.36
N GLY A 79 -6.47 -1.92 -5.75
CA GLY A 79 -5.83 -3.17 -5.36
C GLY A 79 -5.02 -3.12 -4.06
N ILE A 80 -4.49 -4.29 -3.70
CA ILE A 80 -3.56 -4.51 -2.59
C ILE A 80 -2.18 -4.79 -3.19
N CYS A 81 -1.20 -3.97 -2.81
CA CYS A 81 0.21 -4.10 -3.18
C CYS A 81 0.96 -4.68 -1.98
N ASN A 82 1.35 -5.96 -2.06
CA ASN A 82 2.21 -6.61 -1.08
C ASN A 82 3.66 -6.58 -1.60
N VAL A 83 4.48 -5.71 -1.03
CA VAL A 83 5.91 -5.61 -1.31
C VAL A 83 6.66 -6.53 -0.35
N ARG A 84 7.42 -7.48 -0.92
CA ARG A 84 8.32 -8.40 -0.23
C ARG A 84 9.76 -7.95 -0.40
N LEU A 85 10.34 -7.41 0.65
CA LEU A 85 11.73 -6.97 0.69
C LEU A 85 12.66 -8.18 0.81
N GLN A 86 13.52 -8.39 -0.18
CA GLN A 86 14.52 -9.47 -0.16
C GLN A 86 15.83 -9.06 0.55
N ALA A 87 16.04 -7.76 0.73
CA ALA A 87 17.17 -7.17 1.41
C ALA A 87 16.73 -5.88 2.12
N ASP A 88 17.64 -5.29 2.89
CA ASP A 88 17.42 -3.96 3.46
C ASP A 88 17.16 -2.94 2.34
N TYR A 89 16.21 -2.04 2.58
CA TYR A 89 15.72 -1.06 1.61
C TYR A 89 15.87 0.35 2.17
N VAL A 90 16.49 1.24 1.39
CA VAL A 90 16.62 2.66 1.71
C VAL A 90 15.64 3.46 0.88
N HIS A 91 14.68 4.09 1.55
CA HIS A 91 13.66 4.91 0.92
C HIS A 91 14.17 6.33 0.70
N THR A 92 14.36 6.70 -0.56
CA THR A 92 15.03 7.95 -0.97
C THR A 92 14.11 8.97 -1.62
N LYS A 93 12.81 8.70 -1.70
CA LYS A 93 11.81 9.62 -2.24
C LYS A 93 10.44 9.37 -1.61
N ASN A 94 9.50 10.28 -1.78
CA ASN A 94 8.11 9.99 -1.40
C ASN A 94 7.46 9.08 -2.45
N SER A 95 6.87 7.97 -2.00
CA SER A 95 6.04 7.11 -2.83
C SER A 95 4.59 7.56 -2.76
N VAL A 96 3.92 7.67 -3.89
CA VAL A 96 2.49 8.02 -3.94
C VAL A 96 1.66 6.73 -3.84
N VAL A 97 0.89 6.62 -2.76
CA VAL A 97 -0.06 5.53 -2.56
C VAL A 97 -1.46 6.06 -2.85
N SER A 98 -1.96 5.80 -4.06
CA SER A 98 -3.26 6.30 -4.52
C SER A 98 -4.28 5.19 -4.69
N VAL A 99 -5.39 5.26 -3.93
CA VAL A 99 -6.52 4.33 -3.98
C VAL A 99 -6.02 2.87 -3.91
N ARG A 100 -5.05 2.60 -3.04
CA ARG A 100 -4.42 1.27 -2.89
C ARG A 100 -4.10 1.01 -1.43
N ASN A 101 -4.03 -0.27 -1.09
CA ASN A 101 -3.47 -0.71 0.19
C ASN A 101 -2.04 -1.19 -0.05
N LEU A 102 -1.07 -0.57 0.62
CA LEU A 102 0.34 -0.96 0.53
C LEU A 102 0.73 -1.72 1.79
N ASN A 103 1.22 -2.94 1.62
CA ASN A 103 1.86 -3.69 2.69
C ASN A 103 3.35 -3.85 2.34
N ILE A 104 4.24 -3.44 3.24
CA ILE A 104 5.67 -3.67 3.13
C ILE A 104 6.03 -4.74 4.15
N LEU A 105 6.58 -5.84 3.66
CA LEU A 105 6.95 -6.98 4.47
C LEU A 105 8.28 -7.56 4.04
N SER A 106 8.94 -8.27 4.95
CA SER A 106 10.07 -9.11 4.58
C SER A 106 9.62 -10.30 3.73
N ASP A 107 10.47 -10.74 2.81
CA ASP A 107 10.22 -11.90 1.97
C ASP A 107 10.18 -13.22 2.77
N VAL A 108 10.98 -13.29 3.84
CA VAL A 108 11.07 -14.42 4.77
C VAL A 108 10.42 -14.08 6.10
N THR A 109 9.42 -14.87 6.50
CA THR A 109 8.71 -14.72 7.78
C THR A 109 9.67 -14.73 8.97
N GLY A 110 9.46 -13.81 9.92
CA GLY A 110 10.28 -13.69 11.12
C GLY A 110 11.66 -13.06 10.90
N THR A 111 12.07 -12.82 9.65
CA THR A 111 13.23 -11.97 9.35
C THR A 111 12.76 -10.52 9.32
N LYS A 112 13.43 -9.63 10.05
CA LYS A 112 13.13 -8.19 10.03
C LYS A 112 14.11 -7.45 9.12
N ARG A 113 13.80 -7.36 7.83
CA ARG A 113 14.57 -6.50 6.90
C ARG A 113 14.42 -5.05 7.29
N LYS A 114 15.47 -4.26 7.11
CA LYS A 114 15.42 -2.82 7.39
C LYS A 114 14.69 -2.09 6.27
N PHE A 115 13.77 -1.22 6.64
CA PHE A 115 13.19 -0.22 5.75
C PHE A 115 13.54 1.16 6.30
N SER A 116 14.50 1.84 5.68
CA SER A 116 15.11 3.06 6.22
C SER A 116 14.57 4.28 5.50
N LEU A 117 14.07 5.27 6.24
CA LEU A 117 13.75 6.57 5.66
C LEU A 117 15.01 7.43 5.60
N THR A 118 15.03 8.34 4.65
CA THR A 118 16.07 9.37 4.51
C THR A 118 15.46 10.77 4.51
N TYR A 119 16.26 11.78 4.81
CA TYR A 119 15.94 13.17 4.51
C TYR A 119 16.38 13.51 3.08
N GLN A 120 15.56 14.27 2.37
CA GLN A 120 15.84 14.73 1.01
C GLN A 120 15.54 16.23 0.89
N LEU A 121 16.29 16.91 0.03
CA LEU A 121 16.08 18.33 -0.27
C LEU A 121 14.98 18.46 -1.31
N ASP A 122 13.98 19.32 -1.07
CA ASP A 122 12.98 19.66 -2.07
C ASP A 122 13.50 20.74 -3.05
N GLN A 123 12.68 21.05 -4.06
CA GLN A 123 13.00 22.07 -5.07
C GLN A 123 13.07 23.50 -4.49
N LEU A 124 12.55 23.72 -3.28
CA LEU A 124 12.52 25.00 -2.59
C LEU A 124 13.66 25.14 -1.57
N GLY A 125 14.55 24.15 -1.46
CA GLY A 125 15.68 24.13 -0.54
C GLY A 125 15.32 23.75 0.91
N ALA A 126 14.15 23.15 1.14
CA ALA A 126 13.75 22.63 2.44
C ALA A 126 13.94 21.11 2.51
N TYR A 127 14.42 20.61 3.64
CA TYR A 127 14.53 19.17 3.86
C TYR A 127 13.19 18.59 4.31
N PHE A 128 12.81 17.46 3.70
CA PHE A 128 11.64 16.67 4.08
C PHE A 128 12.03 15.23 4.41
N LEU A 129 11.28 14.61 5.32
CA LEU A 129 11.42 13.19 5.61
C LEU A 129 10.78 12.39 4.48
N THR A 130 11.48 11.44 3.88
CA THR A 130 10.88 10.53 2.89
C THR A 130 9.81 9.65 3.51
N GLY A 131 8.94 9.08 2.69
CA GLY A 131 7.83 8.27 3.18
C GLY A 131 6.77 8.09 2.12
N PHE A 132 5.52 8.26 2.50
CA PHE A 132 4.38 7.96 1.65
C PHE A 132 3.43 9.14 1.57
N LEU A 133 3.08 9.51 0.35
CA LEU A 133 1.96 10.40 0.09
C LEU A 133 0.72 9.53 -0.10
N ALA A 134 -0.06 9.35 0.96
CA ALA A 134 -1.32 8.62 0.89
C ALA A 134 -2.41 9.54 0.34
N SER A 135 -2.70 9.35 -0.94
CA SER A 135 -3.69 10.07 -1.71
C SER A 135 -4.96 9.22 -1.81
N SER A 136 -6.12 9.72 -1.39
CA SER A 136 -7.42 9.05 -1.54
C SER A 136 -7.50 7.63 -0.91
N SER A 137 -8.29 7.47 0.16
CA SER A 137 -8.64 6.19 0.84
C SER A 137 -7.60 5.07 0.69
N SER A 138 -6.38 5.32 1.19
CA SER A 138 -5.25 4.40 1.10
C SER A 138 -4.79 4.00 2.50
N SER A 139 -4.31 2.77 2.64
CA SER A 139 -3.75 2.25 3.88
C SER A 139 -2.33 1.75 3.68
N ILE A 140 -1.52 1.84 4.74
CA ILE A 140 -0.14 1.39 4.73
C ILE A 140 0.09 0.45 5.91
N GLY A 141 0.66 -0.72 5.63
CA GLY A 141 0.99 -1.75 6.59
C GLY A 141 2.46 -2.11 6.53
N PHE A 142 3.02 -2.41 7.70
CA PHE A 142 4.36 -2.95 7.87
C PHE A 142 4.26 -4.28 8.62
N LEU A 143 4.91 -5.32 8.09
CA LEU A 143 4.93 -6.66 8.70
C LEU A 143 6.35 -7.23 8.67
N ASP A 144 6.85 -7.70 9.82
CA ASP A 144 8.19 -8.29 9.94
C ASP A 144 9.28 -7.37 9.36
N VAL A 145 9.28 -6.07 9.71
CA VAL A 145 10.31 -5.12 9.26
C VAL A 145 10.89 -4.33 10.42
N THR A 146 12.13 -3.90 10.27
CA THR A 146 12.74 -2.88 11.13
C THR A 146 12.68 -1.54 10.41
N GLN A 147 11.74 -0.69 10.79
CA GLN A 147 11.59 0.64 10.21
C GLN A 147 12.57 1.59 10.92
N VAL A 148 13.48 2.18 10.14
CA VAL A 148 14.59 3.01 10.64
C VAL A 148 14.33 4.49 10.32
N MET A 149 14.36 5.33 11.35
CA MET A 149 14.21 6.79 11.25
C MET A 149 15.59 7.48 11.25
N PRO A 150 15.83 8.42 10.31
CA PRO A 150 17.14 9.04 10.11
C PRO A 150 17.46 10.13 11.17
N SER A 151 18.73 10.47 11.28
CA SER A 151 19.19 11.68 12.00
C SER A 151 19.09 12.91 11.08
N PRO A 152 18.62 14.07 11.59
CA PRO A 152 18.70 15.35 10.88
C PRO A 152 20.06 16.07 11.05
N ALA A 153 21.04 15.48 11.75
CA ALA A 153 22.33 16.11 12.00
C ALA A 153 23.04 16.52 10.69
N GLY A 154 23.54 17.76 10.66
CA GLY A 154 24.24 18.31 9.49
C GLY A 154 23.33 18.87 8.39
N LEU A 155 22.01 18.76 8.51
CA LEU A 155 21.06 19.35 7.56
C LEU A 155 20.75 20.81 7.91
N ASN A 156 20.82 21.70 6.91
CA ASN A 156 20.50 23.12 7.03
C ASN A 156 19.65 23.59 5.83
N PRO A 157 18.40 24.04 6.03
CA PRO A 157 17.70 24.18 7.30
C PRO A 157 17.34 22.83 7.94
N ALA A 158 17.20 22.80 9.27
CA ALA A 158 16.76 21.60 9.97
C ALA A 158 15.34 21.19 9.51
N PRO A 159 15.06 19.90 9.25
CA PRO A 159 13.74 19.45 8.84
C PRO A 159 12.68 19.74 9.92
N ALA A 160 11.59 20.41 9.54
CA ALA A 160 10.55 20.84 10.47
C ALA A 160 9.16 20.77 9.85
N GLY A 161 8.14 20.93 10.70
CA GLY A 161 6.75 21.03 10.27
C GLY A 161 6.19 19.75 9.68
N THR A 162 5.17 19.90 8.84
CA THR A 162 4.43 18.79 8.23
C THR A 162 5.24 18.02 7.18
N ALA A 163 6.32 18.62 6.67
CA ALA A 163 7.27 17.95 5.77
C ALA A 163 8.12 16.88 6.50
N ASN A 164 8.25 16.98 7.82
CA ASN A 164 9.00 16.03 8.66
C ASN A 164 8.11 14.88 9.16
N VAL A 165 7.26 14.33 8.29
CA VAL A 165 6.32 13.25 8.63
C VAL A 165 6.38 12.14 7.59
N MET A 166 6.39 10.87 8.02
CA MET A 166 6.45 9.72 7.11
C MET A 166 5.20 9.62 6.23
N LEU A 167 4.02 9.53 6.86
CA LEU A 167 2.72 9.45 6.18
C LEU A 167 2.14 10.85 5.98
N LYS A 168 2.08 11.27 4.73
CA LYS A 168 1.63 12.59 4.29
C LYS A 168 0.28 12.47 3.56
N SER A 169 -0.55 13.51 3.68
CA SER A 169 -1.70 13.73 2.79
C SER A 169 -1.50 15.02 2.00
N GLY A 170 -1.83 15.00 0.71
CA GLY A 170 -1.86 16.22 -0.10
C GLY A 170 -3.07 17.09 0.26
N SER A 171 -2.93 18.41 0.18
CA SER A 171 -4.03 19.37 0.43
C SER A 171 -5.14 19.32 -0.63
N THR A 172 -4.86 18.75 -1.80
CA THR A 172 -5.80 18.63 -2.93
C THR A 172 -6.57 17.31 -2.94
N GLN A 173 -6.29 16.41 -1.99
CA GLN A 173 -6.84 15.05 -1.96
C GLN A 173 -7.63 14.84 -0.68
N ILE A 174 -8.93 14.60 -0.84
CA ILE A 174 -9.87 14.44 0.27
C ILE A 174 -9.84 12.97 0.72
N ALA A 175 -8.85 12.60 1.53
CA ALA A 175 -8.81 11.28 2.16
C ALA A 175 -9.46 11.36 3.54
N ALA A 176 -10.72 10.94 3.69
CA ALA A 176 -11.38 11.04 5.00
C ALA A 176 -10.65 10.28 6.12
N VAL A 177 -9.96 9.18 5.76
CA VAL A 177 -9.26 8.30 6.69
C VAL A 177 -7.89 7.93 6.15
N GLN A 178 -6.89 7.94 7.02
CA GLN A 178 -5.56 7.36 6.80
C GLN A 178 -5.33 6.23 7.80
N ALA A 179 -4.93 5.07 7.29
CA ALA A 179 -4.65 3.90 8.13
C ALA A 179 -3.18 3.51 8.05
N LEU A 180 -2.57 3.32 9.22
CA LEU A 180 -1.21 2.86 9.40
C LEU A 180 -1.20 1.67 10.36
N LYS A 181 -0.59 0.57 9.92
CA LYS A 181 -0.45 -0.64 10.74
C LYS A 181 1.00 -1.08 10.84
N TYR A 182 1.40 -1.44 12.05
CA TYR A 182 2.60 -2.22 12.31
C TYR A 182 2.23 -3.56 12.93
N ALA A 183 2.77 -4.64 12.37
CA ALA A 183 2.62 -5.99 12.88
C ALA A 183 4.01 -6.65 12.96
N SER A 184 4.35 -7.24 14.10
CA SER A 184 5.61 -7.98 14.31
C SER A 184 6.87 -7.18 13.89
N SER A 185 6.80 -5.85 13.96
CA SER A 185 7.83 -4.96 13.44
C SER A 185 8.71 -4.40 14.57
N GLU A 186 9.73 -3.64 14.22
CA GLU A 186 10.55 -2.89 15.16
C GLU A 186 10.76 -1.47 14.63
N MET A 187 10.69 -0.49 15.53
CA MET A 187 11.10 0.88 15.23
C MET A 187 12.52 1.12 15.74
N GLN A 188 13.36 1.70 14.90
CA GLN A 188 14.66 2.25 15.30
C GLN A 188 14.67 3.74 14.94
N MET A 189 15.22 4.57 15.82
CA MET A 189 15.38 6.00 15.55
C MET A 189 16.75 6.49 16.00
N ALA A 190 17.29 7.46 15.27
CA ALA A 190 18.40 8.26 15.77
C ALA A 190 17.95 9.07 17.01
N ALA A 191 18.87 9.29 17.95
CA ALA A 191 18.56 9.98 19.22
C ALA A 191 18.05 11.43 19.01
N ASP A 192 18.44 12.05 17.91
CA ASP A 192 18.08 13.40 17.49
C ASP A 192 16.94 13.45 16.45
N PHE A 193 16.27 12.31 16.19
CA PHE A 193 15.13 12.28 15.27
C PHE A 193 14.02 13.23 15.73
N ALA A 194 13.58 14.08 14.80
CA ALA A 194 12.60 15.13 15.06
C ALA A 194 11.25 14.94 14.33
N GLY A 195 11.12 13.90 13.50
CA GLY A 195 9.93 13.67 12.67
C GLY A 195 8.81 12.92 13.37
N CYS A 196 7.74 12.61 12.64
CA CYS A 196 6.59 11.83 13.13
C CYS A 196 6.12 10.76 12.13
N LEU A 197 5.29 9.81 12.56
CA LEU A 197 4.73 8.80 11.65
C LEU A 197 3.61 9.34 10.76
N ALA A 198 2.67 10.14 11.30
CA ALA A 198 1.52 10.65 10.55
C ALA A 198 1.09 12.06 10.98
N LEU A 199 0.27 12.72 10.14
CA LEU A 199 -0.25 14.08 10.34
C LEU A 199 -1.63 14.07 10.99
N GLN A 200 -1.77 14.56 12.23
CA GLN A 200 -3.05 14.54 12.97
C GLN A 200 -4.15 15.42 12.37
N HIS A 201 -3.82 16.58 11.80
CA HIS A 201 -4.83 17.63 11.56
C HIS A 201 -5.57 17.55 10.22
N SER A 202 -5.21 16.61 9.33
CA SER A 202 -5.78 16.56 7.97
C SER A 202 -6.91 15.54 7.81
N ASN A 203 -6.84 14.40 8.51
CA ASN A 203 -7.75 13.27 8.29
C ASN A 203 -8.04 12.54 9.62
N ALA A 204 -9.03 11.63 9.62
CA ALA A 204 -9.11 10.63 10.68
C ALA A 204 -7.94 9.64 10.53
N ILE A 205 -7.32 9.25 11.65
CA ILE A 205 -6.17 8.34 11.66
C ILE A 205 -6.55 7.05 12.37
N ILE A 206 -6.26 5.93 11.71
CA ILE A 206 -6.28 4.61 12.33
C ILE A 206 -4.83 4.14 12.47
N LEU A 207 -4.32 4.08 13.70
CA LEU A 207 -2.99 3.57 14.01
C LEU A 207 -3.11 2.27 14.79
N GLN A 208 -2.78 1.15 14.16
CA GLN A 208 -2.76 -0.16 14.83
C GLN A 208 -1.32 -0.66 15.00
N VAL A 209 -0.99 -1.07 16.21
CA VAL A 209 0.32 -1.62 16.57
C VAL A 209 0.13 -3.01 17.19
N VAL A 210 0.68 -4.04 16.57
CA VAL A 210 0.60 -5.42 17.07
C VAL A 210 2.01 -6.01 17.14
N SER A 211 2.39 -6.56 18.29
CA SER A 211 3.69 -7.22 18.49
C SER A 211 4.89 -6.40 17.98
N THR A 212 4.82 -5.07 18.11
CA THR A 212 5.80 -4.13 17.58
C THR A 212 6.43 -3.34 18.72
N THR A 213 7.74 -3.16 18.68
CA THR A 213 8.51 -2.42 19.68
C THR A 213 8.87 -1.03 19.17
N PHE A 214 8.80 -0.04 20.07
CA PHE A 214 9.27 1.33 19.83
C PHE A 214 10.42 1.69 20.78
N PRO A 215 11.39 2.52 20.34
CA PRO A 215 12.51 2.93 21.18
C PRO A 215 12.03 3.87 22.30
N SER A 216 12.81 3.94 23.38
CA SER A 216 12.57 4.93 24.43
C SER A 216 12.65 6.35 23.84
N GLY A 217 11.68 7.20 24.18
CA GLY A 217 11.57 8.55 23.61
C GLY A 217 10.77 8.67 22.31
N PHE A 218 10.17 7.58 21.81
CA PHE A 218 9.27 7.66 20.65
C PHE A 218 7.89 8.27 20.98
N ALA A 219 7.54 8.38 22.26
CA ALA A 219 6.33 9.08 22.68
C ALA A 219 6.32 10.53 22.14
N GLY A 220 5.18 10.98 21.62
CA GLY A 220 5.04 12.26 20.92
C GLY A 220 5.54 12.26 19.47
N ARG A 221 5.96 11.09 18.94
CA ARG A 221 6.41 10.94 17.53
C ARG A 221 5.46 10.10 16.67
N TYR A 222 4.39 9.54 17.24
CA TYR A 222 3.39 8.86 16.41
C TYR A 222 2.66 9.86 15.51
N LEU A 223 2.17 10.94 16.09
CA LEU A 223 1.34 11.91 15.39
C LEU A 223 1.90 13.32 15.54
N TYR A 224 2.08 14.01 14.42
CA TYR A 224 2.54 15.39 14.42
C TYR A 224 1.53 16.29 15.16
N GLY A 225 2.04 17.10 16.09
CA GLY A 225 1.24 18.02 16.91
C GLY A 225 0.63 17.38 18.17
N VAL A 226 0.88 16.10 18.42
CA VAL A 226 0.42 15.41 19.65
C VAL A 226 1.60 15.27 20.62
N PRO A 227 1.51 15.82 21.84
CA PRO A 227 2.59 15.71 22.81
C PRO A 227 2.73 14.29 23.35
N ALA A 228 3.92 13.96 23.85
CA ALA A 228 4.20 12.68 24.48
C ALA A 228 3.33 12.45 25.72
N GLY A 229 2.81 11.23 25.87
CA GLY A 229 1.94 10.81 26.97
C GLY A 229 0.47 11.18 26.78
N ALA A 230 0.11 11.80 25.65
CA ALA A 230 -1.27 12.15 25.35
C ALA A 230 -2.17 10.91 25.27
N LEU A 231 -3.39 11.01 25.80
CA LEU A 231 -4.34 9.90 25.77
C LEU A 231 -5.12 9.93 24.44
N PRO A 232 -5.24 8.81 23.71
CA PRO A 232 -5.96 8.78 22.44
C PRO A 232 -7.40 9.30 22.51
N LYS A 233 -8.08 9.08 23.64
CA LYS A 233 -9.47 9.54 23.86
C LYS A 233 -9.63 11.07 23.78
N ASP A 234 -8.54 11.82 23.94
CA ASP A 234 -8.55 13.29 23.86
C ASP A 234 -8.46 13.77 22.39
N TYR A 235 -8.26 12.85 21.45
CA TYR A 235 -8.14 13.10 20.01
C TYR A 235 -9.25 12.34 19.27
N PRO A 236 -10.44 12.92 19.08
CA PRO A 236 -11.61 12.22 18.53
C PRO A 236 -11.41 11.72 17.09
N ASN A 237 -10.42 12.27 16.37
CA ASN A 237 -10.06 11.84 15.02
C ASN A 237 -8.95 10.77 15.00
N VAL A 238 -8.55 10.22 16.15
CA VAL A 238 -7.50 9.20 16.26
C VAL A 238 -8.09 7.92 16.86
N MET A 239 -7.97 6.83 16.12
CA MET A 239 -8.31 5.48 16.57
C MET A 239 -7.02 4.67 16.69
N THR A 240 -6.68 4.23 17.89
CA THR A 240 -5.49 3.40 18.13
C THR A 240 -5.68 2.43 19.28
N ASN A 241 -4.88 1.37 19.30
CA ASN A 241 -4.76 0.44 20.40
C ASN A 241 -3.58 0.73 21.33
N LEU A 242 -2.87 1.84 21.13
CA LEU A 242 -1.87 2.34 22.08
C LEU A 242 -2.56 2.93 23.31
N ALA A 243 -1.98 2.73 24.50
CA ALA A 243 -2.49 3.33 25.74
C ALA A 243 -2.20 4.83 25.83
N SER A 244 -1.08 5.27 25.25
CA SER A 244 -0.68 6.67 25.12
C SER A 244 0.04 6.90 23.79
N LEU A 245 -0.05 8.14 23.29
CA LEU A 245 0.65 8.67 22.13
C LEU A 245 1.94 9.39 22.56
#